data_AF-A0A524DRW1-F1
#
_entry.id   AF-A0A524DRW1-F1
#
_cell.length_a   1.000
_cell.length_b   1.000
_cell.length_c   1.000
_cell.angle_alpha   90.00
_cell.angle_beta   90.00
_cell.angle_gamma   90.00
#
_symmetry.space_group_name_H-M   'P 1'
#
loop_
_entity.id
_entity.type
_entity.pdbx_description
1 polymer ?
#
loop_
_entity_poly.entity_id
_entity_poly.type
_entity_poly.pdbx_seq_one_letter_code
_entity_poly.pdbx_strand_id
1 'polypeptide(L)'
;MARELSPNRWNWSQKDERWVFIKINEDGEKEYFYQVETPEEFNELTLKIKELNEKLIMSKDSKENDRIFNEMIKISKRMQCMGSLD
;
A
#
# COMPACT_ATOMS: atom_id res chain seq x y z
N MET A 1 -5.11 18.29 8.80
CA MET A 1 -4.79 17.32 9.86
C MET A 1 -3.82 16.32 9.29
N ALA A 2 -2.64 16.13 9.90
CA ALA A 2 -1.74 15.06 9.49
C ALA A 2 -2.40 13.72 9.79
N ARG A 3 -2.36 12.78 8.84
CA ARG A 3 -2.93 11.45 9.01
C ARG A 3 -2.14 10.72 10.10
N GLU A 4 -2.81 10.18 11.10
CA GLU A 4 -2.14 9.40 12.15
C GLU A 4 -1.48 8.15 11.53
N LEU A 5 -0.20 7.94 11.83
CA LEU A 5 0.53 6.75 11.39
C LEU A 5 -0.04 5.53 12.10
N SER A 6 -0.40 4.50 11.34
CA SER A 6 -1.00 3.30 11.93
C SER A 6 0.05 2.21 12.15
N PRO A 7 -0.06 1.46 13.26
CA PRO A 7 0.84 0.36 13.55
C PRO A 7 0.68 -0.82 12.59
N ASN A 8 1.71 -1.66 12.55
CA ASN A 8 1.84 -2.88 11.77
C ASN A 8 1.60 -2.67 10.27
N ARG A 9 2.06 -1.53 9.75
CA ARG A 9 2.13 -1.27 8.31
C ARG A 9 3.12 -0.17 7.97
N TRP A 10 3.53 -0.12 6.70
CA TRP A 10 4.26 1.01 6.15
C TRP A 10 3.37 2.24 5.99
N ASN A 11 3.86 3.38 6.47
CA ASN A 11 3.22 4.68 6.36
C ASN A 11 4.19 5.65 5.67
N TRP A 12 3.68 6.55 4.83
CA TRP A 12 4.48 7.68 4.35
C TRP A 12 4.35 8.86 5.33
N SER A 13 5.43 9.23 6.01
CA SER A 13 5.47 10.44 6.84
C SER A 13 5.78 11.65 5.96
N GLN A 14 4.79 12.52 5.77
CA GLN A 14 4.99 13.80 5.06
C GLN A 14 5.93 14.74 5.83
N LYS A 15 5.96 14.64 7.17
CA LYS A 15 6.80 15.49 8.01
C LYS A 15 8.28 15.11 7.90
N ASP A 16 8.55 13.81 7.86
CA ASP A 16 9.92 13.28 7.87
C ASP A 16 10.41 12.93 6.46
N GLU A 17 9.54 13.08 5.45
CA GLU A 17 9.76 12.72 4.03
C GLU A 17 10.30 11.30 3.86
N ARG A 18 9.80 10.37 4.69
CA ARG A 18 10.29 9.00 4.81
C ARG A 18 9.16 8.02 5.04
N TRP A 19 9.40 6.78 4.66
CA TRP A 19 8.56 5.65 5.04
C TRP A 19 8.83 5.25 6.49
N VAL A 20 7.76 5.02 7.23
CA VAL A 20 7.76 4.65 8.65
C VAL A 20 6.95 3.38 8.85
N PHE A 21 7.60 2.34 9.35
CA PHE A 21 6.94 1.14 9.85
C PHE A 21 6.92 1.20 11.37
N ILE A 22 5.75 0.98 11.95
CA ILE A 22 5.57 0.98 13.40
C ILE A 22 5.23 -0.44 13.80
N LYS A 23 6.15 -1.18 14.42
CA LYS A 23 5.89 -2.52 14.96
C LYS A 23 5.46 -2.39 16.42
N ILE A 24 4.39 -3.09 16.80
CA ILE A 24 4.04 -3.28 18.21
C ILE A 24 4.63 -4.62 18.65
N ASN A 25 5.49 -4.62 19.66
CA ASN A 25 6.06 -5.85 20.22
C ASN A 25 5.07 -6.55 21.18
N GLU A 26 5.44 -7.73 21.69
CA GLU A 26 4.58 -8.52 22.60
C GLU A 26 4.27 -7.78 23.92
N ASP A 27 5.16 -6.88 24.35
CA ASP A 27 5.02 -6.05 25.54
C ASP A 27 4.17 -4.78 25.29
N GLY A 28 3.71 -4.56 24.05
CA GLY A 28 2.91 -3.40 23.67
C GLY A 28 3.70 -2.12 23.37
N GLU A 29 5.03 -2.18 23.37
CA GLU A 29 5.90 -1.09 23.00
C GLU A 29 5.99 -0.90 21.48
N LYS A 30 6.24 0.34 21.06
CA LYS A 30 6.32 0.73 19.64
C LYS A 30 7.77 0.82 19.20
N GLU A 31 8.14 0.00 18.21
CA GLU A 31 9.40 0.10 17.48
C GLU A 31 9.16 0.82 16.14
N TYR A 32 9.99 1.82 15.83
CA TYR A 32 9.88 2.61 14.61
C TYR A 32 11.03 2.29 13.66
N PHE A 33 10.70 1.90 12.44
CA PHE A 33 11.66 1.67 11.36
C PHE A 33 11.46 2.72 10.30
N TYR A 34 12.55 3.36 9.88
CA TYR A 34 12.54 4.45 8.92
C TYR A 34 13.34 4.07 7.69
N GLN A 35 12.81 4.38 6.50
CA GLN A 35 13.57 4.29 5.26
C GLN A 35 13.19 5.42 4.32
N VAL A 36 14.19 5.89 3.55
CA VAL A 36 13.97 6.90 2.49
C VAL A 36 13.41 6.21 1.26
N GLU A 37 13.97 5.05 0.92
CA GLU A 37 13.57 4.28 -0.24
C GLU A 37 12.17 3.70 -0.09
N THR A 38 11.44 3.67 -1.19
CA THR A 38 10.10 3.09 -1.23
C THR A 38 10.16 1.59 -0.99
N PRO A 39 9.31 1.01 -0.12
CA PRO A 39 9.25 -0.44 0.07
C PRO A 39 9.05 -1.17 -1.26
N GLU A 40 9.80 -2.24 -1.49
CA GLU A 40 9.75 -3.01 -2.74
C GLU A 40 8.32 -3.47 -3.06
N GLU A 41 7.60 -3.97 -2.07
CA GLU A 41 6.19 -4.35 -2.20
C GLU A 41 5.33 -3.18 -2.71
N PHE A 42 5.55 -1.95 -2.26
CA PHE A 42 4.78 -0.80 -2.74
C PHE A 42 5.05 -0.52 -4.22
N ASN A 43 6.31 -0.63 -4.66
CA ASN A 43 6.68 -0.45 -6.06
C ASN A 43 6.00 -1.51 -6.95
N GLU A 44 6.04 -2.79 -6.54
CA GLU A 44 5.38 -3.88 -7.26
C GLU A 44 3.86 -3.68 -7.36
N LEU A 45 3.21 -3.31 -6.25
CA LEU A 45 1.76 -3.08 -6.23
C LEU A 45 1.38 -1.87 -7.09
N THR A 46 2.22 -0.82 -7.11
CA THR A 46 2.01 0.36 -7.96
C THR A 46 2.12 -0.01 -9.44
N LEU A 47 3.10 -0.84 -9.81
CA LEU A 47 3.25 -1.34 -11.17
C LEU A 47 2.00 -2.11 -11.62
N LYS A 48 1.50 -3.02 -10.77
CA LYS A 48 0.28 -3.80 -11.06
C LYS A 48 -0.96 -2.91 -11.23
N ILE A 49 -1.13 -1.87 -10.42
CA ILE A 49 -2.22 -0.89 -10.60
C ILE A 49 -2.10 -0.19 -11.95
N LYS A 50 -0.89 0.21 -12.36
CA LYS A 50 -0.65 0.86 -13.64
C LYS A 50 -1.06 -0.06 -14.81
N GLU A 51 -0.61 -1.31 -14.80
CA GLU A 51 -0.96 -2.31 -15.81
C GLU A 51 -2.47 -2.56 -15.88
N LEU A 52 -3.14 -2.66 -14.72
CA LEU A 52 -4.60 -2.82 -14.67
C LEU A 52 -5.34 -1.60 -15.21
N ASN A 53 -4.87 -0.39 -14.90
CA ASN A 53 -5.43 0.84 -15.46
C ASN A 53 -5.29 0.90 -16.98
N GLU A 54 -4.12 0.55 -17.53
CA GLU A 54 -3.91 0.49 -18.98
C GLU A 54 -4.87 -0.51 -19.64
N LYS A 55 -5.07 -1.69 -19.03
CA LYS A 55 -6.06 -2.67 -19.49
C LYS A 55 -7.50 -2.14 -19.40
N LEU A 56 -7.83 -1.41 -18.33
CA LEU A 56 -9.17 -0.83 -18.14
C LEU A 56 -9.50 0.19 -19.23
N ILE A 57 -8.54 1.04 -19.61
CA ILE A 57 -8.72 2.05 -20.67
C ILE A 57 -8.97 1.38 -22.04
N MET A 58 -8.31 0.25 -22.30
CA MET A 58 -8.43 -0.47 -23.57
C MET A 58 -9.66 -1.40 -23.65
N SER A 59 -10.18 -1.84 -22.51
CA SER A 59 -11.27 -2.81 -22.44
C SER A 59 -12.63 -2.18 -22.75
N LYS A 60 -13.32 -2.78 -23.72
CA LYS A 60 -14.70 -2.41 -24.11
C LYS A 60 -15.75 -3.35 -23.51
N ASP A 61 -15.32 -4.40 -22.82
CA ASP A 61 -16.21 -5.36 -22.17
C ASP A 61 -16.46 -4.91 -20.72
N SER A 62 -17.74 -4.66 -20.40
CA SER A 62 -18.17 -4.27 -19.06
C SER A 62 -17.81 -5.30 -17.99
N LYS A 63 -17.88 -6.60 -18.29
CA LYS A 63 -17.56 -7.65 -17.31
C LYS A 63 -16.07 -7.71 -17.02
N GLU A 64 -15.24 -7.45 -18.02
CA GLU A 64 -13.79 -7.40 -17.83
C GLU A 64 -13.40 -6.13 -17.06
N ASN A 65 -14.07 -5.00 -17.31
CA ASN A 65 -13.88 -3.77 -16.53
C ASN A 65 -14.18 -3.97 -15.05
N ASP A 66 -15.28 -4.66 -14.72
CA ASP A 66 -15.63 -4.98 -13.34
C ASP A 66 -14.57 -5.87 -12.67
N ARG A 67 -14.00 -6.84 -13.39
CA ARG A 67 -12.92 -7.70 -12.88
C ARG A 67 -11.66 -6.89 -12.61
N ILE A 68 -11.24 -6.06 -13.57
CA ILE A 68 -10.05 -5.21 -13.45
C ILE A 68 -10.20 -4.26 -12.25
N PHE A 69 -11.37 -3.63 -12.11
CA PHE A 69 -11.65 -2.74 -10.98
C PHE A 69 -11.57 -3.48 -9.64
N ASN A 70 -12.17 -4.68 -9.55
CA ASN A 70 -12.11 -5.49 -8.34
C ASN A 70 -10.67 -5.88 -7.97
N GLU A 71 -9.83 -6.22 -8.94
CA GLU A 71 -8.41 -6.50 -8.71
C GLU A 71 -7.64 -5.26 -8.24
N MET A 72 -7.92 -4.09 -8.83
CA MET A 72 -7.34 -2.82 -8.36
C MET A 72 -7.72 -2.50 -6.91
N ILE A 73 -8.97 -2.78 -6.51
CA ILE A 73 -9.42 -2.60 -5.12
C ILE A 73 -8.68 -3.55 -4.18
N LYS A 74 -8.46 -4.82 -4.58
CA LYS A 74 -7.67 -5.77 -3.78
C LYS A 74 -6.24 -5.30 -3.59
N ILE A 75 -5.59 -4.83 -4.65
CA ILE A 75 -4.23 -4.28 -4.57
C ILE A 75 -4.20 -3.04 -3.69
N SER A 76 -5.18 -2.15 -3.82
CA SER A 76 -5.28 -0.95 -2.98
C SER A 76 -5.42 -1.28 -1.49
N LYS A 77 -6.22 -2.30 -1.14
CA LYS A 77 -6.32 -2.81 0.23
C LYS A 77 -5.00 -3.39 0.71
N ARG A 78 -4.30 -4.14 -0.13
CA ARG A 78 -2.98 -4.69 0.19
C ARG A 78 -1.95 -3.57 0.41
N MET A 79 -1.94 -2.54 -0.42
CA MET A 79 -1.12 -1.34 -0.23
C MET A 79 -1.40 -0.66 1.12
N GLN A 80 -2.66 -0.63 1.56
CA GLN A 80 -3.02 -0.08 2.87
C GLN A 80 -2.60 -0.97 4.05
N CYS A 81 -2.24 -2.22 3.82
CA CYS A 81 -1.83 -3.18 4.84
C CYS A 81 -0.38 -3.67 4.65
N MET A 82 0.43 -3.03 3.80
CA MET A 82 1.79 -3.53 3.52
C MET A 82 2.63 -3.59 4.78
N GLY A 83 3.30 -4.72 4.97
CA GLY A 83 4.07 -5.02 6.17
C GLY A 83 3.21 -5.40 7.39
N SER A 84 1.90 -5.64 7.25
CA SER A 84 1.17 -6.33 8.32
C SER A 84 1.83 -7.68 8.58
N LEU A 85 2.37 -7.84 9.78
CA LEU A 85 2.75 -9.14 10.30
C LEU A 85 1.46 -9.95 10.42
N ASP A 86 1.29 -10.93 9.52
CA ASP A 86 0.41 -12.08 9.75
C ASP A 86 0.96 -12.91 10.93
#